data_AF-A0A4Z0GVD5-F1
#
_entry.id   AF-A0A4Z0GVD5-F1
#
_cell.length_a   1.000
_cell.length_b   1.000
_cell.length_c   1.000
_cell.angle_alpha   90.00
_cell.angle_beta   90.00
_cell.angle_gamma   90.00
#
_symmetry.space_group_name_H-M   'P 1'
#
loop_
_entity.id
_entity.type
_entity.pdbx_description
1 polymer ?
#
loop_
_entity_poly.entity_id
_entity_poly.type
_entity_poly.pdbx_seq_one_letter_code
_entity_poly.pdbx_strand_id
1 'polypeptide(L)' 'MIETPFGPLRGPLRVYEGYIREIIGEYGLDGKVEEFQQVGREAVYRADEVIDSDIQPAQRNVKMYRHIRSSIRSAIG' A
#
# COMPACT_ATOMS: atom_id res chain seq x y z
N MET A 1 -1.95 -6.19 22.65
CA MET A 1 -1.22 -6.33 21.37
C MET A 1 -2.29 -6.35 20.29
N ILE A 2 -2.37 -5.33 19.45
CA ILE A 2 -3.31 -5.37 18.32
C ILE A 2 -2.66 -6.30 17.29
N GLU A 3 -3.14 -7.54 17.22
CA GLU A 3 -2.82 -8.46 16.14
C GLU A 3 -3.33 -7.84 14.85
N THR A 4 -2.44 -7.21 14.10
CA THR A 4 -2.75 -6.70 12.78
C THR A 4 -2.69 -7.88 11.81
N PRO A 5 -3.77 -8.17 11.06
CA PRO A 5 -3.87 -9.43 10.31
C PRO A 5 -2.94 -9.51 9.08
N PHE A 6 -2.32 -8.40 8.68
CA PHE A 6 -1.49 -8.32 7.48
C PHE A 6 -0.02 -8.19 7.84
N GLY A 7 0.74 -9.26 7.58
CA GLY A 7 2.19 -9.27 7.67
C GLY A 7 2.88 -8.51 6.51
N PRO A 8 4.19 -8.68 6.32
CA PRO A 8 4.90 -8.07 5.19
C PRO A 8 4.30 -8.50 3.85
N LEU A 9 4.44 -7.68 2.80
CA LEU A 9 4.03 -8.06 1.45
C LEU A 9 4.79 -9.31 1.00
N ARG A 10 4.11 -10.22 0.31
CA ARG A 10 4.66 -11.51 -0.13
C ARG A 10 4.66 -11.64 -1.65
N GLY A 11 5.58 -12.43 -2.18
CA GLY A 11 5.65 -12.75 -3.60
C GLY A 11 5.71 -11.49 -4.49
N PRO A 12 4.91 -11.45 -5.58
CA PRO A 12 4.88 -10.31 -6.51
C PRO A 12 4.49 -8.97 -5.86
N LEU A 13 3.78 -8.99 -4.73
CA LEU A 13 3.32 -7.76 -4.05
C LEU A 13 4.45 -6.99 -3.39
N ARG A 14 5.61 -7.63 -3.14
CA ARG A 14 6.78 -6.97 -2.53
C ARG A 14 7.24 -5.72 -3.28
N VAL A 15 6.97 -5.65 -4.59
CA VAL A 15 7.31 -4.47 -5.40
C VAL A 15 6.63 -3.20 -4.91
N TYR A 16 5.49 -3.32 -4.24
CA TYR A 16 4.70 -2.19 -3.76
C TYR A 16 5.18 -1.63 -2.41
N GLU A 17 6.11 -2.29 -1.71
CA GLU A 17 6.77 -1.71 -0.53
C GLU A 17 7.49 -0.40 -0.89
N GLY A 18 8.03 -0.29 -2.12
CA GLY A 18 8.65 0.93 -2.61
C GLY A 18 7.66 2.09 -2.70
N TYR A 19 6.48 1.84 -3.27
CA TYR A 19 5.42 2.86 -3.38
C TYR A 19 4.91 3.31 -2.02
N ILE A 20 4.77 2.38 -1.08
CA ILE A 20 4.36 2.72 0.30
C ILE A 20 5.38 3.69 0.92
N ARG A 21 6.68 3.41 0.81
CA ARG A 21 7.74 4.29 1.36
C ARG A 21 7.77 5.65 0.67
N GLU A 22 7.64 5.68 -0.65
CA GLU A 22 7.57 6.91 -1.43
C GLU A 22 6.41 7.79 -0.97
N ILE A 23 5.20 7.22 -0.85
CA ILE A 23 4.00 7.95 -0.41
C ILE A 23 4.14 8.46 1.03
N ILE A 24 4.72 7.66 1.93
CA ILE A 24 4.99 8.07 3.32
C ILE A 24 5.89 9.31 3.35
N GLY A 25 6.96 9.31 2.54
CA GLY A 25 7.86 10.46 2.40
C GLY A 25 7.17 11.67 1.76
N GLU A 26 6.36 11.47 0.71
CA GLU A 26 5.58 12.54 0.07
C GLU A 26 4.63 13.24 1.05
N TYR A 27 4.05 12.51 2.00
CA TYR A 27 3.13 13.03 3.01
C TYR A 27 3.83 13.50 4.29
N GLY A 28 5.16 13.43 4.37
CA GLY A 28 5.92 13.85 5.55
C GLY A 28 5.61 13.01 6.79
N LEU A 29 5.32 11.72 6.62
CA LEU A 29 4.90 10.80 7.67
C LEU A 29 6.08 10.05 8.30
N ASP A 30 7.30 10.57 8.18
CA ASP A 30 8.55 9.95 8.63
C ASP A 30 8.59 9.67 10.15
N GLY A 31 7.80 10.39 10.95
CA GLY A 31 7.64 10.15 12.39
C GLY A 31 6.70 8.98 12.73
N LYS A 32 5.96 8.45 11.75
CA LYS A 32 4.94 7.41 11.90
C LYS A 32 5.08 6.31 10.84
N VAL A 33 6.30 6.04 10.40
CA VAL A 33 6.58 5.13 9.27
C VAL A 33 5.98 3.76 9.49
N GLU A 34 6.13 3.16 10.68
CA GLU A 34 5.60 1.81 10.94
C GLU A 34 4.07 1.75 10.84
N GLU A 35 3.38 2.75 11.38
CA GLU A 35 1.92 2.88 11.32
C GLU A 35 1.43 2.99 9.87
N PHE A 36 2.01 3.90 9.08
CA PHE A 36 1.58 4.10 7.71
C PHE A 36 2.10 3.04 6.73
N GLN A 37 3.22 2.37 7.05
CA GLN A 37 3.61 1.16 6.32
C GLN A 37 2.56 0.08 6.48
N GLN A 38 2.02 -0.09 7.68
CA GLN A 38 0.96 -1.06 7.93
C GLN A 38 -0.31 -0.73 7.12
N VAL A 39 -0.75 0.53 7.13
CA VAL A 39 -1.88 1.01 6.31
C VAL A 39 -1.63 0.74 4.83
N GLY A 40 -0.42 1.03 4.35
CA GLY A 40 -0.03 0.79 2.96
C GLY A 40 -0.07 -0.69 2.58
N ARG A 41 0.42 -1.59 3.43
CA ARG A 41 0.40 -3.04 3.17
C ARG A 41 -1.01 -3.59 3.10
N GLU A 42 -1.85 -3.16 4.04
CA GLU A 42 -3.26 -3.53 4.05
C GLU A 42 -3.98 -3.04 2.77
N ALA A 43 -3.65 -1.83 2.32
CA ALA A 43 -4.16 -1.30 1.06
C ALA A 43 -3.72 -2.13 -0.15
N VAL A 44 -2.47 -2.62 -0.18
CA VAL A 44 -2.00 -3.50 -1.26
C VAL A 44 -2.79 -4.81 -1.28
N TYR A 45 -2.96 -5.48 -0.14
CA TYR A 45 -3.70 -6.74 -0.09
C TYR A 45 -5.16 -6.57 -0.53
N ARG A 46 -5.84 -5.52 -0.05
CA ARG A 46 -7.21 -5.21 -0.50
C ARG A 46 -7.28 -4.87 -1.98
N ALA A 47 -6.32 -4.12 -2.49
CA ALA A 47 -6.27 -3.77 -3.91
C ALA A 47 -6.01 -5.01 -4.78
N ASP A 48 -5.19 -5.95 -4.33
CA ASP A 48 -4.90 -7.20 -5.02
C ASP A 48 -6.16 -8.05 -5.24
N GLU A 49 -7.06 -8.06 -4.26
CA GLU A 49 -8.33 -8.79 -4.32
C GLU A 49 -9.33 -8.21 -5.33
N VAL A 50 -9.25 -6.91 -5.63
CA VAL A 50 -10.25 -6.21 -6.47
C VAL A 50 -9.71 -5.76 -7.83
N ILE A 51 -8.39 -5.66 -7.98
CA ILE A 51 -7.77 -5.32 -9.26
C ILE A 51 -7.67 -6.58 -10.10
N ASP A 52 -8.44 -6.59 -11.19
CA ASP A 52 -8.46 -7.67 -12.17
C ASP A 52 -7.05 -8.09 -12.62
N SER A 53 -6.80 -9.40 -12.66
CA SER A 53 -5.57 -10.00 -13.14
C SER A 53 -5.34 -9.84 -14.64
N ASP A 54 -6.39 -9.59 -15.44
CA ASP A 54 -6.32 -9.53 -16.91
C ASP A 54 -5.92 -8.15 -17.46
N ILE A 55 -5.57 -7.19 -16.60
CA ILE A 55 -5.11 -5.87 -17.05
C ILE A 55 -3.60 -5.85 -17.27
N GLN A 56 -3.17 -4.97 -18.18
CA GLN A 56 -1.74 -4.77 -18.46
C GLN A 56 -0.97 -4.42 -17.17
N PRO A 57 0.25 -4.96 -16.97
CA PRO A 57 1.04 -4.73 -15.76
C PRO A 57 1.26 -3.24 -15.42
N ALA A 58 1.44 -2.39 -16.43
CA ALA A 58 1.57 -0.95 -16.24
C ALA A 58 0.29 -0.32 -15.65
N GLN A 59 -0.88 -0.71 -16.15
CA GLN A 59 -2.17 -0.23 -15.65
C GLN A 59 -2.43 -0.74 -14.23
N ARG A 60 -2.05 -2.00 -13.96
CA ARG A 60 -2.11 -2.58 -12.62
C ARG A 60 -1.30 -1.77 -11.62
N ASN A 61 -0.07 -1.44 -11.95
CA ASN A 61 0.81 -0.67 -11.08
C ASN A 61 0.25 0.73 -10.79
N VAL A 62 -0.34 1.40 -11.80
CA VAL A 62 -0.99 2.70 -11.62
C VAL A 62 -2.21 2.58 -10.70
N LYS A 63 -3.07 1.58 -10.89
CA LYS A 63 -4.23 1.35 -10.02
C LYS A 63 -3.81 1.05 -8.58
N MET A 64 -2.79 0.21 -8.41
CA MET A 64 -2.23 -0.16 -7.12
C MET A 64 -1.68 1.07 -6.39
N TYR A 65 -0.84 1.86 -7.05
CA TYR A 65 -0.29 3.11 -6.48
C TYR A 65 -1.41 4.06 -6.02
N ARG A 66 -2.44 4.26 -6.86
CA ARG A 66 -3.58 5.12 -6.50
C ARG A 66 -4.33 4.61 -5.28
N HIS A 67 -4.53 3.29 -5.17
CA HIS A 67 -5.23 2.71 -4.03
C HIS A 67 -4.43 2.87 -2.74
N ILE A 68 -3.13 2.54 -2.76
CA ILE A 68 -2.22 2.74 -1.62
C ILE A 68 -2.24 4.21 -1.16
N ARG A 69 -2.06 5.12 -2.12
CA ARG A 69 -2.03 6.56 -1.83
C ARG A 69 -3.32 7.06 -1.23
N SER A 70 -4.46 6.62 -1.77
CA SER A 70 -5.77 6.97 -1.22
C SER A 70 -5.94 6.45 0.21
N SER A 71 -5.57 5.19 0.49
CA SER A 71 -5.71 4.62 1.83
C SER A 71 -4.82 5.31 2.86
N ILE A 72 -3.56 5.57 2.52
CA ILE A 72 -2.65 6.32 3.41
C ILE A 72 -3.19 7.72 3.65
N ARG A 73 -3.64 8.43 2.59
CA ARG A 73 -4.24 9.77 2.73
C ARG A 73 -5.45 9.76 3.66
N SER A 74 -6.35 8.78 3.51
CA SER A 74 -7.53 8.66 4.38
C SER A 74 -7.18 8.35 5.84
N ALA A 75 -6.03 7.73 6.11
CA ALA A 75 -5.56 7.48 7.46
C ALA A 75 -4.92 8.71 8.14
N ILE A 76 -4.59 9.78 7.39
CA ILE A 76 -4.05 11.02 7.95
C ILE A 76 -5.14 11.87 8.63
N GLY A 77 -6.39 11.76 8.17
CA GLY A 77 -7.52 12.61 8.59
C GLY A 77 -7.93 13.62 7.53
#